data_AF-A0A2W0G9S1-F1
#
_entry.id   AF-A0A2W0G9S1-F1
#
_cell.length_a   1.000
_cell.length_b   1.000
_cell.length_c   1.000
_cell.angle_alpha   90.00
_cell.angle_beta   90.00
_cell.angle_gamma   90.00
#
_symmetry.space_group_name_H-M   'P 1'
#
loop_
_entity.id
_entity.type
_entity.pdbx_description
1 polymer ?
#
loop_
_entity_poly.entity_id
_entity_poly.type
_entity_poly.pdbx_seq_one_letter_code
_entity_poly.pdbx_strand_id
1 'polypeptide(L)'
;MKKIIAFALLVAAVGATAGVRYIGNDEPEYIQSAETRVGSYLTSDYGRVACNSKKVDDQRWELDCLHQARGKVFQFAVYPSEKAPYGVSRSFYLEAINDEAKQSAEQGLMRYLQINTKAS
;
A
#
# COMPACT_ATOMS: atom_id res chain seq x y z
N MET A 1 22.31 -32.77 -37.98
CA MET A 1 21.97 -31.34 -38.21
C MET A 1 20.50 -31.22 -38.61
N LYS A 2 19.67 -30.56 -37.78
CA LYS A 2 18.43 -29.90 -38.23
C LYS A 2 18.07 -28.86 -37.17
N LYS A 3 18.21 -27.58 -37.52
CA LYS A 3 17.78 -26.44 -36.72
C LYS A 3 16.28 -26.31 -36.89
N ILE A 4 15.54 -26.15 -35.79
CA ILE A 4 14.13 -25.72 -35.84
C ILE A 4 13.98 -24.61 -34.80
N ILE A 5 13.73 -23.41 -35.31
CA ILE A 5 13.40 -22.19 -34.58
C ILE A 5 11.87 -22.14 -34.51
N ALA A 6 11.30 -22.00 -33.31
CA ALA A 6 9.92 -21.51 -33.08
C ALA A 6 9.80 -21.12 -31.60
N PHE A 7 9.85 -19.83 -31.29
CA PHE A 7 8.70 -18.94 -31.06
C PHE A 7 8.07 -19.06 -29.66
N ALA A 8 8.44 -18.08 -28.83
CA ALA A 8 7.62 -17.33 -27.88
C ALA A 8 6.52 -18.06 -27.09
N LEU A 9 6.75 -18.15 -25.78
CA LEU A 9 5.72 -17.89 -24.76
C LEU A 9 6.39 -17.13 -23.61
N LEU A 10 6.38 -15.78 -23.69
CA LEU A 10 6.51 -14.93 -22.53
C LEU A 10 5.24 -15.13 -21.70
N VAL A 11 5.28 -16.12 -20.82
CA VAL A 11 4.29 -16.25 -19.76
C VAL A 11 4.55 -15.09 -18.82
N ALA A 12 3.75 -14.02 -18.97
CA ALA A 12 3.60 -13.02 -17.93
C ALA A 12 3.03 -13.76 -16.70
N ALA A 13 3.93 -14.22 -15.84
CA ALA A 13 3.58 -14.61 -14.50
C ALA A 13 3.08 -13.34 -13.82
N VAL A 14 1.76 -13.13 -13.84
CA VAL A 14 1.09 -12.26 -12.89
C VAL A 14 1.33 -12.94 -11.55
N GLY A 15 2.46 -12.61 -10.94
CA GLY A 15 2.79 -13.02 -9.59
C GLY A 15 1.73 -12.43 -8.71
N ALA A 16 0.74 -13.24 -8.35
CA ALA A 16 0.02 -13.04 -7.12
C ALA A 16 1.05 -13.18 -6.01
N THR A 17 1.75 -12.09 -5.68
CA THR A 17 2.49 -11.98 -4.44
C THR A 17 1.42 -11.91 -3.36
N ALA A 18 0.92 -13.08 -2.94
CA ALA A 18 0.35 -13.22 -1.62
C ALA A 18 1.50 -12.84 -0.67
N GLY A 19 1.51 -11.57 -0.28
CA GLY A 19 2.57 -10.97 0.51
C GLY A 19 2.81 -11.83 1.75
N VAL A 20 4.06 -12.27 1.90
CA VAL A 20 4.53 -12.91 3.12
C VAL A 20 4.31 -11.91 4.24
N ARG A 21 3.40 -12.23 5.17
CA ARG A 21 3.16 -11.43 6.35
C ARG A 21 4.45 -11.42 7.17
N TYR A 22 5.07 -10.25 7.32
CA TYR A 22 6.12 -10.07 8.30
C TYR A 22 5.45 -9.92 9.67
N ILE A 23 5.05 -11.04 10.28
CA ILE A 23 4.61 -11.08 11.68
C ILE A 23 5.88 -11.08 12.55
N GLY A 24 6.64 -9.98 12.50
CA GLY A 24 7.82 -9.78 13.33
C GLY A 24 7.49 -8.89 14.51
N ASN A 25 8.03 -9.20 15.70
CA ASN A 25 7.92 -8.39 16.92
C ASN A 25 8.57 -6.98 16.83
N ASP A 26 9.09 -6.62 15.65
CA ASP A 26 9.85 -5.39 15.39
C ASP A 26 9.08 -4.37 14.55
N GLU A 27 7.77 -4.57 14.34
CA GLU A 27 6.96 -3.58 13.64
C GLU A 27 6.87 -2.27 14.46
N PRO A 28 7.28 -1.12 13.90
CA PRO A 28 7.19 0.14 14.62
C PRO A 28 5.75 0.58 14.89
N GLU A 29 5.51 1.25 16.02
CA GLU A 29 4.16 1.73 16.43
C GLU A 29 3.47 2.60 15.36
N TYR A 30 4.24 3.39 14.59
CA TYR A 30 3.67 4.22 13.53
C TYR A 30 3.04 3.40 12.39
N ILE A 31 3.47 2.15 12.19
CA ILE A 31 2.88 1.24 11.20
C ILE A 31 1.51 0.79 11.66
N GLN A 32 1.36 0.31 12.90
CA GLN A 32 0.05 -0.08 13.45
C GLN A 32 -0.94 1.08 13.47
N SER A 33 -0.46 2.29 13.77
CA SER A 33 -1.25 3.52 13.69
C SER A 33 -1.72 3.80 12.27
N ALA A 34 -0.84 3.60 11.26
CA ALA A 34 -1.18 3.73 9.86
C ALA A 34 -2.23 2.68 9.43
N GLU A 35 -2.02 1.40 9.75
CA GLU A 35 -2.96 0.32 9.42
C GLU A 35 -4.36 0.61 9.96
N THR A 36 -4.45 0.93 11.26
CA THR A 36 -5.72 1.17 11.94
C THR A 36 -6.43 2.38 11.33
N ARG A 37 -5.70 3.48 11.12
CA ARG A 37 -6.29 4.73 10.65
C ARG A 37 -6.71 4.65 9.19
N VAL A 38 -5.84 4.15 8.31
CA VAL A 38 -6.12 4.00 6.88
C VAL A 38 -7.26 2.99 6.67
N GLY A 39 -7.20 1.85 7.36
CA GLY A 39 -8.25 0.83 7.27
C GLY A 39 -9.62 1.35 7.73
N SER A 40 -9.66 2.10 8.84
CA SER A 40 -10.89 2.74 9.32
C SER A 40 -11.46 3.73 8.30
N TYR A 41 -10.61 4.58 7.71
CA TYR A 41 -11.05 5.62 6.79
C TYR A 41 -11.51 5.03 5.44
N LEU A 42 -10.74 4.10 4.88
CA LEU A 42 -11.18 3.35 3.70
C LEU A 42 -12.49 2.60 3.95
N THR A 43 -12.67 2.03 5.15
CA THR A 43 -13.93 1.34 5.50
C THR A 43 -15.13 2.26 5.47
N SER A 44 -14.97 3.53 5.86
CA SER A 44 -16.04 4.53 5.81
C SER A 44 -16.52 4.82 4.39
N ASP A 45 -15.61 4.89 3.42
CA ASP A 45 -15.92 5.33 2.05
C ASP A 45 -16.15 4.17 1.08
N TYR A 46 -15.45 3.05 1.26
CA TYR A 46 -15.47 1.93 0.34
C TYR A 46 -16.16 0.68 0.91
N GLY A 47 -16.43 0.64 2.21
CA GLY A 47 -16.84 -0.58 2.91
C GLY A 47 -15.64 -1.40 3.41
N ARG A 48 -15.90 -2.52 4.08
CA ARG A 48 -14.88 -3.31 4.80
C ARG A 48 -13.65 -3.60 3.92
N VAL A 49 -12.49 -3.12 4.38
CA VAL A 49 -11.18 -3.45 3.82
C VAL A 49 -10.35 -4.26 4.83
N ALA A 50 -9.43 -5.08 4.33
CA ALA A 50 -8.40 -5.73 5.14
C ALA A 50 -7.04 -5.13 4.79
N CYS A 51 -6.40 -4.48 5.77
CA CYS A 51 -5.10 -3.86 5.62
C CYS A 51 -4.01 -4.73 6.24
N ASN A 52 -2.85 -4.81 5.59
CA ASN A 52 -1.67 -5.47 6.13
C ASN A 52 -0.42 -4.68 5.70
N SER A 53 0.54 -4.55 6.61
CA SER A 53 1.83 -3.96 6.36
C SER A 53 2.84 -5.02 5.88
N LYS A 54 3.88 -4.55 5.18
CA LYS A 54 5.08 -5.33 4.89
C LYS A 54 6.30 -4.42 4.91
N LYS A 55 7.38 -4.88 5.53
CA LYS A 55 8.68 -4.23 5.41
C LYS A 55 9.27 -4.55 4.04
N VAL A 56 9.57 -3.54 3.23
CA VAL A 56 10.18 -3.73 1.91
C VAL A 56 11.69 -3.61 1.99
N ASP A 57 12.18 -2.65 2.76
CA ASP A 57 13.58 -2.46 3.09
C ASP A 57 13.72 -1.76 4.45
N ASP A 58 14.94 -1.42 4.86
CA ASP A 58 15.20 -0.76 6.15
C ASP A 58 14.62 0.64 6.29
N GLN A 59 14.20 1.26 5.19
CA GLN A 59 13.71 2.63 5.14
C GLN A 59 12.23 2.76 4.77
N ARG A 60 11.64 1.70 4.19
CA ARG A 60 10.28 1.71 3.64
C ARG A 60 9.45 0.51 4.09
N TRP A 61 8.26 0.83 4.58
CA TRP A 61 7.15 -0.10 4.74
C TRP A 61 6.09 0.19 3.70
N GLU A 62 5.37 -0.85 3.29
CA GLU A 62 4.20 -0.73 2.43
C GLU A 62 2.96 -1.22 3.19
N LEU A 63 1.83 -0.57 2.93
CA LEU A 63 0.52 -0.90 3.47
C LEU A 63 -0.40 -1.26 2.30
N ASP A 64 -0.80 -2.52 2.27
CA ASP A 64 -1.72 -3.08 1.28
C ASP A 64 -3.11 -3.26 1.91
N CYS A 65 -4.09 -2.49 1.44
CA CYS A 65 -5.49 -2.61 1.87
C CYS A 65 -6.37 -3.19 0.76
N LEU A 66 -6.94 -4.37 0.99
CA LEU A 66 -7.79 -5.08 0.03
C LEU A 66 -9.27 -4.90 0.34
N HIS A 67 -10.03 -4.39 -0.63
CA HIS A 67 -11.48 -4.46 -0.63
C HIS A 67 -11.94 -5.75 -1.32
N GLN A 68 -12.11 -6.82 -0.54
CA GLN A 68 -12.31 -8.19 -1.04
C GLN A 68 -13.49 -8.33 -2.01
N ALA A 69 -14.61 -7.63 -1.77
CA ALA A 69 -15.80 -7.75 -2.61
C ALA A 69 -15.67 -7.07 -3.98
N ARG A 70 -14.70 -6.15 -4.17
CA ARG A 70 -14.52 -5.42 -5.44
C ARG A 70 -13.15 -5.67 -6.08
N GLY A 71 -12.30 -6.48 -5.46
CA GLY A 71 -10.93 -6.74 -5.95
C GLY A 71 -10.04 -5.50 -6.01
N LYS A 72 -10.40 -4.39 -5.35
CA LYS A 72 -9.57 -3.17 -5.30
C LYS A 72 -8.49 -3.32 -4.24
N VAL A 73 -7.26 -2.97 -4.59
CA VAL A 73 -6.11 -2.93 -3.69
C VAL A 73 -5.62 -1.49 -3.61
N PHE A 74 -5.59 -0.92 -2.41
CA PHE A 74 -5.00 0.38 -2.15
C PHE A 74 -3.60 0.17 -1.57
N GLN A 75 -2.59 0.75 -2.21
CA GLN A 75 -1.19 0.56 -1.83
C GLN A 75 -0.56 1.89 -1.42
N PHE A 76 0.00 1.92 -0.21
CA PHE A 76 0.66 3.10 0.34
C PHE A 76 2.06 2.76 0.82
N ALA A 77 3.02 3.66 0.60
CA ALA A 77 4.25 3.64 1.36
C ALA A 77 4.00 4.32 2.71
N VAL A 78 4.51 3.73 3.79
CA VAL A 78 4.35 4.23 5.15
C VAL A 78 5.71 4.62 5.69
N TYR A 79 5.78 5.85 6.18
CA TYR A 79 6.97 6.44 6.78
C TYR A 79 6.63 7.02 8.15
N PRO A 80 7.62 7.17 9.04
CA PRO A 80 7.44 7.94 10.25
C PRO A 80 7.24 9.42 9.89
N SER A 81 6.48 10.14 10.73
CA SER A 81 6.02 11.51 10.44
C SER A 81 7.14 12.52 10.13
N GLU A 82 8.33 12.29 10.68
CA GLU A 82 9.52 13.13 10.54
C GLU A 82 10.09 13.12 9.10
N LYS A 83 9.71 12.13 8.29
CA LYS A 83 10.08 12.08 6.86
C LYS A 83 9.15 12.90 5.97
N ALA A 84 8.03 13.41 6.49
CA ALA A 84 7.11 14.17 5.68
C ALA A 84 7.72 15.53 5.25
N PRO A 85 7.51 15.97 3.99
CA PRO A 85 7.95 17.27 3.53
C PRO A 85 7.08 18.43 4.05
N TYR A 86 6.13 18.15 4.94
CA TYR A 86 5.19 19.09 5.55
C TYR A 86 4.81 18.63 6.96
N GLY A 87 4.23 19.53 7.75
CA GLY A 87 3.76 19.19 9.10
C GLY A 87 2.61 18.19 9.08
N VAL A 88 2.79 17.05 9.75
CA VAL A 88 1.76 16.02 9.94
C VAL A 88 1.48 15.88 11.43
N SER A 89 0.22 15.83 11.84
CA SER A 89 -0.17 15.69 13.26
C SER A 89 -0.23 14.23 13.74
N ARG A 90 0.16 13.29 12.89
CA ARG A 90 0.05 11.83 13.09
C ARG A 90 1.45 11.28 13.29
N SER A 91 1.57 10.07 13.83
CA SER A 91 2.88 9.39 13.94
C SER A 91 3.44 8.90 12.60
N PHE A 92 2.65 8.94 11.52
CA PHE A 92 3.01 8.42 10.21
C PHE A 92 2.72 9.42 9.08
N TYR A 93 3.40 9.18 7.96
CA TYR A 93 3.27 9.86 6.68
C TYR A 93 3.03 8.82 5.59
N LEU A 94 2.18 9.15 4.62
CA LEU A 94 1.74 8.23 3.56
C LEU A 94 2.05 8.79 2.18
N GLU A 95 2.52 7.90 1.31
CA GLU A 95 2.64 8.14 -0.13
C GLU A 95 1.80 7.12 -0.88
N ALA A 96 1.03 7.57 -1.88
CA ALA A 96 0.22 6.67 -2.70
C ALA A 96 1.09 5.98 -3.75
N ILE A 97 1.10 4.65 -3.76
CA ILE A 97 1.90 3.85 -4.70
C ILE A 97 1.13 3.59 -6.00
N ASN A 98 -0.16 3.27 -5.90
CA ASN A 98 -0.98 2.90 -7.06
C ASN A 98 -2.14 3.87 -7.32
N ASP A 99 -2.80 3.73 -8.48
CA ASP A 99 -3.87 4.64 -8.90
C ASP A 99 -5.09 4.61 -7.97
N GLU A 100 -5.41 3.44 -7.40
CA GLU A 100 -6.50 3.31 -6.42
C GLU A 100 -6.18 4.09 -5.14
N ALA A 101 -4.95 4.01 -4.64
CA ALA A 101 -4.49 4.82 -3.51
C ALA A 101 -4.54 6.32 -3.84
N LYS A 102 -4.06 6.73 -5.03
CA LYS A 102 -4.12 8.13 -5.49
C LYS A 102 -5.54 8.64 -5.55
N GLN A 103 -6.47 7.86 -6.11
CA GLN A 103 -7.88 8.22 -6.17
C GLN A 103 -8.49 8.31 -4.78
N SER A 104 -8.19 7.35 -3.89
CA SER A 104 -8.71 7.35 -2.53
C SER A 104 -8.26 8.55 -1.70
N ALA A 105 -7.08 9.11 -1.97
CA ALA A 105 -6.55 10.27 -1.23
C ALA A 105 -7.47 11.51 -1.32
N GLU A 106 -8.26 11.61 -2.38
CA GLU A 106 -9.19 12.72 -2.61
C GLU A 106 -10.63 12.41 -2.13
N GLN A 107 -10.87 11.25 -1.50
CA GLN A 107 -12.21 10.80 -1.10
C GLN A 107 -12.41 10.85 0.41
N GLY A 108 -13.62 11.27 0.80
CA GLY A 108 -14.12 11.19 2.18
C GLY A 108 -13.11 11.49 3.28
N LEU A 109 -12.94 10.54 4.20
CA LEU A 109 -12.06 10.71 5.36
C LEU A 109 -10.57 10.63 4.98
N MET A 110 -10.24 9.98 3.87
CA MET A 110 -8.87 9.83 3.40
C MET A 110 -8.21 11.18 3.08
N ARG A 111 -9.00 12.20 2.69
CA ARG A 111 -8.52 13.58 2.48
C ARG A 111 -7.80 14.18 3.68
N TYR A 112 -8.19 13.77 4.88
CA TYR A 112 -7.54 14.26 6.09
C TYR A 112 -6.15 13.66 6.28
N LEU A 113 -5.86 12.49 5.69
CA LEU A 113 -4.56 11.81 5.84
C LEU A 113 -3.42 12.54 5.15
N GLN A 114 -3.70 13.56 4.32
CA GLN A 114 -2.69 14.31 3.58
C GLN A 114 -1.75 13.35 2.86
N ILE A 115 -2.30 12.40 2.12
CA ILE A 115 -1.51 11.40 1.40
C ILE A 115 -0.80 12.11 0.24
N ASN A 116 0.52 11.91 0.12
CA ASN A 116 1.25 12.44 -1.01
C ASN A 116 0.98 11.58 -2.25
N THR A 117 0.31 12.17 -3.25
CA THR A 117 -0.05 11.52 -4.52
C THR A 117 0.93 11.81 -5.64
N LYS A 118 1.95 12.65 -5.39
CA LYS A 118 3.00 13.05 -6.35
C LYS A 118 4.24 12.16 -6.29
N ALA A 119 4.41 11.40 -5.20
CA ALA A 119 5.42 10.36 -5.13
C ALA A 119 5.13 9.31 -6.21
N SER A 120 6.15 8.93 -6.98
CA SER A 120 6.06 8.06 -8.15
C SER A 120 7.02 6.89 -8.01
#